data_AF-A0A2G2M473-F1
#
_entry.id   AF-A0A2G2M473-F1
#
_cell.length_a   1.000
_cell.length_b   1.000
_cell.length_c   1.000
_cell.angle_alpha   90.00
_cell.angle_beta   90.00
_cell.angle_gamma   90.00
#
_symmetry.space_group_name_H-M   'P 1'
#
loop_
_entity.id
_entity.type
_entity.pdbx_description
1 polymer ?
#
loop_
_entity_poly.entity_id
_entity_poly.type
_entity_poly.pdbx_seq_one_letter_code
_entity_poly.pdbx_strand_id
1 'polypeptide(L)'
;MKLEDVKRQVYPAECCECETVFYAEKSLFQEMGLDIGRTECPSCKIYLLMTFDGERMQTKKWSGYIEESKKLEGLAERATKRRKTR
;
A
#
# COMPACT_ATOMS: atom_id res chain seq x y z
N MET A 1 -26.35 -19.47 -11.03
CA MET A 1 -24.89 -19.42 -10.89
C MET A 1 -24.59 -19.70 -9.43
N LYS A 2 -24.04 -20.86 -9.09
CA LYS A 2 -23.71 -21.20 -7.70
C LYS A 2 -22.50 -20.33 -7.33
N LEU A 3 -22.63 -19.54 -6.26
CA LEU A 3 -21.53 -18.79 -5.67
C LEU A 3 -20.61 -19.81 -5.00
N GLU A 4 -19.86 -20.56 -5.81
CA GLU A 4 -18.84 -21.47 -5.32
C GLU A 4 -17.74 -20.64 -4.68
N ASP A 5 -17.33 -21.07 -3.48
CA ASP A 5 -16.40 -20.42 -2.58
C ASP A 5 -15.15 -19.90 -3.31
N VAL A 6 -15.15 -18.61 -3.65
CA VAL A 6 -13.92 -17.91 -4.03
C VAL A 6 -13.08 -17.85 -2.76
N LYS A 7 -12.27 -18.89 -2.52
CA LYS A 7 -11.26 -18.89 -1.47
C LYS A 7 -10.37 -17.69 -1.70
N ARG A 8 -10.58 -16.64 -0.91
CA ARG A 8 -9.76 -15.44 -0.97
C ARG A 8 -8.34 -15.82 -0.59
N GLN A 9 -7.40 -15.57 -1.49
CA GLN A 9 -5.99 -15.84 -1.22
C GLN A 9 -5.50 -14.83 -0.19
N VAL A 10 -5.05 -15.35 0.94
CA VAL A 10 -4.44 -14.55 2.01
C VAL A 10 -2.92 -14.71 1.94
N TYR A 11 -2.21 -13.62 2.16
CA TYR A 11 -0.76 -13.56 2.12
C TYR A 11 -0.23 -13.05 3.46
N PRO A 12 0.92 -13.58 3.94
CA PRO A 12 1.51 -13.11 5.17
C PRO A 12 1.99 -11.66 5.02
N ALA A 13 1.77 -10.88 6.07
CA ALA A 13 2.16 -9.48 6.20
C ALA A 13 2.80 -9.28 7.56
N GLU A 14 3.91 -8.55 7.63
CA GLU A 14 4.56 -8.20 8.89
C GLU A 14 4.47 -6.70 9.11
N CYS A 15 4.01 -6.27 10.28
CA CYS A 15 3.91 -4.85 10.61
C CYS A 15 5.30 -4.22 10.76
N CYS A 16 5.59 -3.19 9.94
CA CYS A 16 6.85 -2.45 10.01
C CYS A 16 7.15 -1.70 11.33
N GLU A 17 6.23 -1.68 12.30
CA GLU A 17 6.41 -0.98 13.58
C GLU A 17 6.43 -1.88 14.81
N CYS A 18 5.57 -2.90 14.84
CA CYS A 18 5.46 -3.79 15.99
C CYS A 18 5.80 -5.25 15.65
N GLU A 19 6.28 -5.51 14.43
CA GLU A 19 6.75 -6.81 13.94
C GLU A 19 5.69 -7.93 14.04
N THR A 20 4.43 -7.56 14.32
CA THR A 20 3.33 -8.53 14.38
C THR A 20 3.06 -9.06 12.98
N VAL A 21 3.11 -10.38 12.84
CA VAL A 21 2.73 -11.09 11.62
C VAL A 21 1.23 -11.32 11.60
N PHE A 22 0.60 -10.99 10.48
CA PHE A 22 -0.83 -11.20 10.23
C PHE A 22 -1.04 -11.60 8.77
N TYR A 23 -2.27 -11.96 8.41
CA TYR A 23 -2.60 -12.36 7.04
C TYR A 23 -3.54 -11.33 6.43
N ALA A 24 -3.25 -10.93 5.19
CA ALA A 24 -4.03 -9.94 4.46
C ALA A 24 -4.32 -10.42 3.03
N GLU A 25 -5.50 -10.05 2.55
CA GLU A 25 -5.92 -10.27 1.17
C GLU A 25 -5.37 -9.15 0.28
N LYS A 26 -5.23 -9.43 -1.02
CA LYS A 26 -5.00 -8.38 -2.01
C LYS A 26 -6.18 -7.42 -2.05
N SER A 27 -5.89 -6.13 -2.12
CA SER A 27 -6.89 -5.12 -2.44
C SER A 27 -7.31 -5.25 -3.90
N LEU A 28 -8.50 -4.72 -4.25
CA LEU A 28 -8.93 -4.64 -5.65
C LEU A 28 -7.90 -3.92 -6.54
N PHE A 29 -7.22 -2.91 -6.00
CA PHE A 29 -6.16 -2.21 -6.72
C PHE A 29 -4.95 -3.11 -6.99
N GLN A 30 -4.55 -3.92 -6.01
CA GLN A 30 -3.47 -4.90 -6.17
C GLN A 30 -3.82 -5.99 -7.19
N GLU A 31 -5.07 -6.43 -7.24
CA GLU A 31 -5.58 -7.34 -8.29
C GLU A 31 -5.51 -6.70 -9.69
N MET A 32 -5.64 -5.37 -9.77
CA MET A 32 -5.52 -4.61 -11.03
C MET A 32 -4.06 -4.23 -11.39
N GLY A 33 -3.07 -4.71 -10.63
CA GLY A 33 -1.66 -4.40 -10.84
C GLY A 33 -1.20 -3.06 -10.28
N LEU A 34 -2.01 -2.43 -9.41
CA LEU A 34 -1.63 -1.23 -8.67
C LEU A 34 -1.15 -1.61 -7.27
N ASP A 35 0.09 -1.22 -6.96
CA ASP A 35 0.79 -1.52 -5.72
C ASP A 35 0.34 -0.65 -4.53
N ILE A 36 -0.98 -0.56 -4.33
CA ILE A 36 -1.63 0.30 -3.35
C ILE A 36 -2.70 -0.49 -2.59
N GLY A 37 -2.30 -1.11 -1.49
CA GLY A 37 -3.20 -1.67 -0.48
C GLY A 37 -3.16 -0.84 0.80
N ARG A 38 -4.28 -0.75 1.54
CA ARG A 38 -4.29 -0.14 2.88
C ARG A 38 -4.85 -1.14 3.87
N THR A 39 -4.21 -1.23 5.04
CA THR A 39 -4.72 -2.02 6.16
C THR A 39 -4.41 -1.34 7.49
N GLU A 40 -5.02 -1.84 8.56
CA GLU A 40 -4.71 -1.50 9.94
C GLU A 40 -3.96 -2.68 10.57
N CYS A 41 -2.88 -2.40 11.32
CA CYS A 41 -2.22 -3.45 12.09
C CYS A 41 -3.16 -3.95 13.20
N PRO A 42 -3.41 -5.26 13.34
CA PRO A 42 -4.30 -5.78 14.38
C PRO A 42 -3.78 -5.54 15.81
N SER A 43 -2.45 -5.44 15.97
CA SER A 43 -1.78 -5.26 17.27
C SER A 43 -1.66 -3.79 17.66
N CYS A 44 -0.87 -2.99 16.92
CA CYS A 44 -0.59 -1.60 17.29
C CYS A 44 -1.55 -0.56 16.68
N LYS A 45 -2.53 -0.99 15.87
CA LYS A 45 -3.60 -0.12 15.33
C LYS A 45 -3.15 1.02 14.41
N ILE A 46 -1.91 0.97 13.93
CA ILE A 46 -1.43 1.93 12.93
C ILE A 46 -1.96 1.59 11.53
N TYR A 47 -2.07 2.62 10.69
CA TYR A 47 -2.35 2.43 9.27
C TYR A 47 -1.09 2.10 8.48
N LEU A 48 -1.20 1.03 7.69
CA LEU A 48 -0.14 0.50 6.84
C LEU A 48 -0.52 0.61 5.37
N LEU A 49 0.43 1.04 4.55
CA LEU A 49 0.44 0.78 3.12
C LEU A 49 0.91 -0.66 2.93
N MET A 50 0.18 -1.43 2.14
CA MET A 50 0.53 -2.78 1.73
C MET A 50 0.91 -2.81 0.25
N THR A 51 1.95 -3.57 -0.06
CA THR A 51 2.46 -3.78 -1.42
C THR A 51 2.70 -5.26 -1.59
N PHE A 52 2.35 -5.84 -2.75
CA PHE A 52 2.45 -7.29 -2.94
C PHE A 52 3.68 -7.61 -3.79
N ASP A 53 4.62 -8.40 -3.26
CA ASP A 53 5.88 -8.72 -3.95
C ASP A 53 5.84 -10.03 -4.76
N GLY A 54 4.69 -10.71 -4.78
CA GLY A 54 4.53 -12.03 -5.40
C GLY A 54 4.37 -13.17 -4.37
N GLU A 55 4.93 -13.02 -3.18
CA GLU A 55 4.93 -14.05 -2.14
C GLU A 55 4.29 -13.56 -0.82
N ARG A 56 4.50 -12.30 -0.48
CA ARG A 56 4.07 -11.69 0.79
C ARG A 56 3.61 -10.24 0.60
N MET A 57 2.92 -9.74 1.62
CA MET A 57 2.54 -8.33 1.72
C MET A 57 3.63 -7.56 2.46
N GLN A 58 4.35 -6.72 1.72
CA GLN A 58 5.25 -5.73 2.27
C GLN A 58 4.42 -4.64 2.95
N THR A 59 4.81 -4.23 4.17
CA THR A 59 4.13 -3.13 4.86
C THR A 59 5.04 -1.93 5.05
N LYS A 60 4.46 -0.73 4.88
CA LYS A 60 5.10 0.56 5.21
C LYS A 60 4.12 1.41 6.00
N LYS A 61 4.62 2.33 6.83
CA LYS A 61 3.78 3.35 7.47
C LYS A 61 3.05 4.17 6.41
N TRP A 62 1.73 4.26 6.54
CA TRP A 62 0.91 5.08 5.65
C TRP A 62 1.25 6.57 5.74
N SER A 63 1.63 7.06 6.93
CA SER A 63 2.07 8.45 7.12
C SER A 63 3.32 8.78 6.29
N GLY A 64 4.31 7.89 6.28
CA GLY A 64 5.53 8.05 5.48
C GLY A 64 5.23 8.13 3.98
N TYR A 65 4.29 7.31 3.49
CA TYR A 65 3.85 7.35 2.09
C TYR A 65 3.16 8.68 1.73
N ILE A 66 2.32 9.23 2.61
CA ILE A 66 1.69 10.54 2.39
C ILE A 66 2.75 11.65 2.31
N GLU A 67 3.74 11.63 3.21
CA GLU A 67 4.80 12.63 3.22
C GLU A 67 5.68 12.56 1.96
N GLU A 68 6.01 11.36 1.50
CA GLU A 68 6.76 11.15 0.27
C GLU A 68 5.96 11.60 -0.97
N SER A 69 4.67 11.23 -1.03
CA SER A 69 3.77 11.63 -2.11
C SER A 69 3.63 13.15 -2.21
N LYS A 70 3.44 13.84 -1.08
CA LYS A 70 3.40 15.32 -1.04
C LYS A 70 4.70 15.97 -1.49
N LYS A 71 5.85 15.40 -1.12
CA LYS A 71 7.17 15.87 -1.59
C LYS A 71 7.32 15.71 -3.10
N LEU A 72 6.88 14.58 -3.65
CA LEU A 72 6.92 14.30 -5.09
C LEU A 72 5.98 15.23 -5.88
N GLU A 73 4.76 15.46 -5.40
CA GLU A 73 3.83 16.44 -6.01
C GLU A 73 4.44 17.85 -6.02
N GLY A 74 4.99 18.29 -4.88
CA GLY A 74 5.66 19.60 -4.79
C GLY A 74 6.91 19.71 -5.66
N LEU A 75 7.60 18.62 -5.98
CA LEU A 75 8.71 18.59 -6.93
C LEU A 75 8.22 18.61 -8.38
N ALA A 76 7.17 17.85 -8.71
CA ALA A 76 6.54 17.83 -10.03
C ALA A 76 5.95 19.20 -10.40
N GLU A 77 5.32 19.89 -9.45
CA GLU A 77 4.81 21.25 -9.62
C GLU A 77 5.95 22.27 -9.86
N ARG A 78 7.07 22.12 -9.14
CA ARG A 78 8.27 22.96 -9.35
C ARG A 78 8.94 22.70 -10.71
N ALA A 79 8.97 21.45 -11.16
CA ALA A 79 9.54 21.07 -12.46
C ALA A 79 8.67 21.56 -13.63
N THR A 80 7.34 21.52 -13.50
CA THR A 80 6.42 22.03 -14.52
C THR A 80 6.39 23.55 -14.58
N LYS A 81 6.49 24.25 -13.44
CA LYS A 81 6.63 25.73 -13.41
C LYS A 81 7.92 26.22 -14.08
N ARG A 82 9.05 25.51 -13.93
CA ARG A 82 10.32 25.83 -14.62
C ARG A 82 10.28 25.65 -16.14
N ARG A 83 9.34 24.86 -16.68
CA ARG A 83 9.19 24.68 -18.14
C ARG A 83 8.32 25.74 -18.83
N LYS A 84 7.57 26.56 -18.07
CA LYS A 84 6.68 27.60 -18.63
C LYS A 84 7.32 29.00 -18.73
N THR A 85 8.56 29.16 -18.29
CA THR A 85 9.30 30.45 -18.31
C THR A 85 10.44 30.51 -19.32
N ARG A 86 10.43 29.63 -20.34
CA ARG A 86 11.39 29.68 -21.45
C ARG A 86 10.68 29.74 -22.79
#